data_AF-A0A553HK70-F1
#
_entry.id   AF-A0A553HK70-F1
#
_cell.length_a   1.000
_cell.length_b   1.000
_cell.length_c   1.000
_cell.angle_alpha   90.00
_cell.angle_beta   90.00
_cell.angle_gamma   90.00
#
_symmetry.space_group_name_H-M   'P 1'
#
loop_
_entity.id
_entity.type
_entity.pdbx_description
1 polymer ?
#
loop_
_entity_poly.entity_id
_entity_poly.type
_entity_poly.pdbx_seq_one_letter_code
_entity_poly.pdbx_strand_id
1 'polypeptide(L)'
;MRKVLDDVLEDYQNLDLQAQEYTFTAPFSPKLPLSTEFYGVQTTCRVTKYKKAGMGWSISMEFINWNGERTGVSNTFTTIYSYDGYRRVSSLPVFPISFLEDEASYKASIVERGRVFEQLRGYHFMDVNGVRISVEGKEPVQRPIASRVYIDACAYYTSCDIVKPHLELLPQTEDIQDTEATIGNEDDKEDDKEDDKEDDKEDDSEDYSDSKASRDFRSTVIRVEDNATDKRPVERVENLAPLTDEQCLLATP
;
A
#
# COMPACT_ATOMS: atom_id res chain seq x y z
N MET A 1 -11.22 -8.85 47.68
CA MET A 1 -11.29 -8.70 46.21
C MET A 1 -9.96 -8.24 45.63
N ARG A 2 -9.31 -7.19 46.16
CA ARG A 2 -7.95 -6.75 45.71
C ARG A 2 -6.87 -7.83 45.81
N LYS A 3 -6.70 -8.48 46.98
CA LYS A 3 -5.69 -9.55 47.15
C LYS A 3 -5.79 -10.71 46.16
N VAL A 4 -7.00 -11.11 45.78
CA VAL A 4 -7.20 -12.23 44.86
C VAL A 4 -6.86 -11.83 43.42
N LEU A 5 -7.02 -10.55 43.06
CA LEU A 5 -6.57 -10.07 41.76
C LEU A 5 -5.04 -9.91 41.71
N ASP A 6 -4.42 -9.44 42.79
CA ASP A 6 -2.96 -9.29 42.86
C ASP A 6 -2.26 -10.66 42.72
N ASP A 7 -2.75 -11.69 43.42
CA ASP A 7 -2.21 -13.06 43.34
C ASP A 7 -2.40 -13.70 41.94
N VAL A 8 -3.48 -13.34 41.22
CA VAL A 8 -3.75 -13.87 39.87
C VAL A 8 -2.92 -13.17 38.80
N LEU A 9 -2.57 -11.89 39.02
CA LEU A 9 -1.82 -11.08 38.06
C LEU A 9 -0.30 -11.23 38.21
N GLU A 10 0.21 -11.75 39.34
CA GLU A 10 1.63 -12.09 39.54
C GLU A 10 2.14 -13.14 38.53
N ASP A 11 1.26 -14.05 38.08
CA ASP A 11 1.61 -15.08 37.08
C ASP A 11 1.58 -14.56 35.63
N TYR A 12 1.04 -13.35 35.40
CA TYR A 12 0.97 -12.72 34.08
C TYR A 12 1.91 -11.51 34.02
N GLN A 13 3.18 -11.76 33.73
CA GLN A 13 4.11 -10.69 33.40
C GLN A 13 3.52 -9.86 32.24
N ASN A 14 3.27 -8.56 32.50
CA ASN A 14 2.79 -7.50 31.59
C ASN A 14 1.31 -7.08 31.64
N LEU A 15 0.52 -7.50 32.65
CA LEU A 15 -0.86 -7.00 32.81
C LEU A 15 -1.00 -6.16 34.09
N ASP A 16 -0.61 -4.88 34.04
CA ASP A 16 -0.90 -3.92 35.11
C ASP A 16 -2.18 -3.13 34.78
N LEU A 17 -3.19 -3.25 35.63
CA LEU A 17 -4.52 -2.67 35.46
C LEU A 17 -4.83 -1.71 36.63
N GLN A 18 -4.22 -0.53 36.60
CA GLN A 18 -4.61 0.59 37.46
C GLN A 18 -5.55 1.52 36.68
N ALA A 19 -6.84 1.43 37.02
CA ALA A 19 -7.89 2.28 36.48
C ALA A 19 -7.79 3.70 37.05
N GLN A 20 -7.20 4.64 36.30
CA GLN A 20 -7.72 6.02 36.12
C GLN A 20 -6.88 6.96 35.24
N GLU A 21 -5.68 6.59 34.83
CA GLU A 21 -4.96 7.29 33.77
C GLU A 21 -4.36 6.24 32.83
N TYR A 22 -4.78 6.23 31.57
CA TYR A 22 -4.25 5.30 30.58
C TYR A 22 -2.80 5.69 30.23
N THR A 23 -1.84 5.27 31.04
CA THR A 23 -0.50 4.99 30.54
C THR A 23 -0.52 3.56 30.04
N PHE A 24 -0.92 3.36 28.78
CA PHE A 24 -0.40 2.21 28.05
C PHE A 24 1.11 2.42 27.99
N THR A 25 1.88 1.63 28.73
CA THR A 25 3.27 1.39 28.34
C THR A 25 3.20 0.87 26.91
N ALA A 26 3.69 1.67 25.96
CA ALA A 26 3.34 1.58 24.56
C ALA A 26 3.46 0.14 24.02
N PRO A 27 2.35 -0.51 23.58
CA PRO A 27 2.45 -1.83 22.93
C PRO A 27 3.00 -1.72 21.50
N PHE A 28 3.36 -0.51 21.06
CA PHE A 28 3.76 -0.17 19.71
C PHE A 28 5.11 0.54 19.74
N SER A 29 6.19 -0.22 19.89
CA SER A 29 7.54 0.31 19.62
C SER A 29 7.61 0.75 18.16
N PRO A 30 8.26 1.87 17.82
CA PRO A 30 8.54 2.22 16.43
C PRO A 30 9.16 1.02 15.73
N LYS A 31 8.70 0.72 14.51
CA LYS A 31 9.11 -0.45 13.72
C LYS A 31 8.58 -1.82 14.19
N LEU A 32 7.64 -1.88 15.14
CA LEU A 32 7.01 -3.13 15.54
C LEU A 32 6.05 -3.66 14.46
N PRO A 33 6.13 -4.95 14.07
CA PRO A 33 5.18 -5.56 13.16
C PRO A 33 3.84 -5.84 13.83
N LEU A 34 2.77 -5.46 13.14
CA LEU A 34 1.39 -5.54 13.60
C LEU A 34 0.57 -6.42 12.68
N SER A 35 -0.31 -7.22 13.23
CA SER A 35 -1.40 -7.84 12.49
C SER A 35 -2.54 -6.83 12.36
N THR A 36 -3.05 -6.69 11.15
CA THR A 36 -4.26 -5.93 10.80
C THR A 36 -4.94 -6.63 9.63
N GLU A 37 -6.08 -6.12 9.19
CA GLU A 37 -6.83 -6.68 8.07
C GLU A 37 -7.12 -5.63 7.01
N PHE A 38 -6.83 -5.96 5.74
CA PHE A 38 -7.28 -5.20 4.58
C PHE A 38 -8.34 -6.01 3.84
N TYR A 39 -9.55 -5.44 3.74
CA TYR A 39 -10.66 -6.01 2.97
C TYR A 39 -11.01 -7.49 3.26
N GLY A 40 -10.92 -7.97 4.50
CA GLY A 40 -11.13 -9.40 4.81
C GLY A 40 -9.84 -10.22 4.96
N VAL A 41 -8.69 -9.66 4.59
CA VAL A 41 -7.43 -10.40 4.48
C VAL A 41 -6.43 -9.90 5.51
N GLN A 42 -5.96 -10.81 6.36
CA GLN A 42 -4.89 -10.54 7.31
C GLN A 42 -3.62 -10.09 6.58
N THR A 43 -3.03 -9.01 7.08
CA THR A 43 -1.79 -8.43 6.58
C THR A 43 -0.92 -7.97 7.74
N THR A 44 0.36 -7.79 7.47
CA THR A 44 1.29 -7.23 8.45
C THR A 44 1.69 -5.83 8.04
N CYS A 45 1.59 -4.89 8.97
CA CYS A 45 2.08 -3.52 8.78
C CYS A 45 3.07 -3.17 9.88
N ARG A 46 3.83 -2.11 9.69
CA ARG A 46 4.80 -1.62 10.67
C ARG A 46 4.31 -0.33 11.30
N VAL A 47 4.36 -0.22 12.63
CA VAL A 47 3.97 1.03 13.32
C VAL A 47 4.92 2.16 12.93
N THR A 48 4.35 3.29 12.51
CA THR A 48 5.10 4.54 12.34
C THR A 48 4.81 5.53 13.48
N LYS A 49 3.54 5.74 13.80
CA LYS A 49 3.10 6.70 14.80
C LYS A 49 1.79 6.27 15.45
N TYR A 50 1.56 6.69 16.69
CA TYR A 50 0.25 6.64 17.31
C TYR A 50 -0.08 7.96 17.97
N LYS A 51 -1.37 8.31 18.01
CA LYS A 51 -1.87 9.49 18.73
C LYS A 51 -3.27 9.24 19.27
N LYS A 52 -3.58 9.84 20.41
CA LYS A 52 -4.97 9.90 20.89
C LYS A 52 -5.75 10.83 19.97
N ALA A 53 -6.89 10.38 19.45
CA ALA A 53 -7.74 11.13 18.53
C ALA A 53 -9.22 10.87 18.87
N GLY A 54 -9.94 11.91 19.28
CA GLY A 54 -11.35 11.81 19.67
C GLY A 54 -11.59 10.77 20.77
N MET A 55 -12.45 9.80 20.49
CA MET A 55 -12.81 8.70 21.40
C MET A 55 -11.89 7.46 21.27
N GLY A 56 -10.71 7.58 20.66
CA GLY A 56 -9.84 6.43 20.44
C GLY A 56 -8.36 6.76 20.25
N TRP A 57 -7.61 5.73 19.85
CA TRP A 57 -6.22 5.82 19.46
C TRP A 57 -6.08 5.58 17.96
N SER A 58 -5.54 6.58 17.26
CA SER A 58 -5.18 6.47 15.85
C SER A 58 -3.78 5.87 15.76
N ILE A 59 -3.66 4.73 15.09
CA ILE A 59 -2.41 4.02 14.83
C ILE A 59 -2.09 4.20 13.35
N SER A 60 -1.03 4.94 13.05
CA SER A 60 -0.45 5.09 11.71
C SER A 60 0.54 3.97 11.47
N MET A 61 0.44 3.37 10.29
CA MET A 61 1.20 2.19 9.92
C MET A 61 1.69 2.31 8.49
N GLU A 62 2.74 1.58 8.19
CA GLU A 62 3.29 1.50 6.85
C GLU A 62 3.35 0.06 6.34
N PHE A 63 3.24 -0.09 5.02
CA PHE A 63 3.24 -1.36 4.30
C PHE A 63 3.89 -1.18 2.93
N ILE A 64 4.22 -2.27 2.26
CA ILE A 64 4.84 -2.27 0.95
C ILE A 64 3.79 -2.45 -0.14
N ASN A 65 3.88 -1.61 -1.17
CA ASN A 65 2.94 -1.58 -2.29
C ASN A 65 3.65 -1.37 -3.64
N TRP A 66 2.90 -1.57 -4.73
CA TRP A 66 3.33 -1.44 -6.12
C TRP A 66 2.42 -0.44 -6.84
N ASN A 67 3.00 0.62 -7.42
CA ASN A 67 2.23 1.65 -8.12
C ASN A 67 2.26 1.51 -9.66
N GLY A 68 2.74 0.39 -10.18
CA GLY A 68 2.92 0.19 -11.63
C GLY A 68 4.25 0.64 -12.20
N GLU A 69 5.14 1.19 -11.37
CA GLU A 69 6.46 1.67 -11.81
C GLU A 69 7.55 1.28 -10.82
N ARG A 70 7.31 1.47 -9.53
CA ARG A 70 8.24 1.07 -8.47
C ARG A 70 7.52 0.45 -7.30
N THR A 71 8.26 -0.36 -6.55
CA THR A 71 7.83 -0.83 -5.23
C THR A 71 8.29 0.16 -4.17
N GLY A 72 7.46 0.41 -3.18
CA GLY A 72 7.79 1.35 -2.11
C GLY A 72 6.85 1.27 -0.93
N VAL A 73 7.14 2.11 0.06
CA VAL A 73 6.35 2.19 1.29
C VAL A 73 5.14 3.09 1.08
N SER A 74 4.00 2.61 1.56
CA SER A 74 2.74 3.34 1.61
C SER A 74 2.26 3.41 3.06
N ASN A 75 1.45 4.43 3.37
CA ASN A 75 0.95 4.69 4.71
C ASN A 75 -0.54 4.39 4.79
N THR A 76 -0.96 3.82 5.91
CA THR A 76 -2.35 3.67 6.30
C THR A 76 -2.53 4.05 7.77
N PHE A 77 -3.76 4.09 8.23
CA PHE A 77 -4.05 4.19 9.64
C PHE A 77 -5.31 3.42 10.00
N THR A 78 -5.40 3.02 11.26
CA THR A 78 -6.63 2.48 11.84
C THR A 78 -6.85 3.08 13.21
N THR A 79 -8.09 3.02 13.69
CA THR A 79 -8.48 3.59 14.99
C THR A 79 -8.93 2.49 15.93
N ILE A 80 -8.27 2.39 17.08
CA ILE A 80 -8.75 1.61 18.21
C ILE A 80 -9.68 2.52 19.01
N TYR A 81 -10.98 2.35 18.84
CA TYR A 81 -11.98 3.10 19.61
C TYR A 81 -12.00 2.67 21.08
N SER A 82 -12.40 3.56 21.96
CA SER A 82 -12.72 3.22 23.35
C SER A 82 -13.79 2.12 23.39
N TYR A 83 -13.59 1.15 24.27
CA TYR A 83 -14.53 0.06 24.51
C TYR A 83 -14.69 -0.16 26.01
N ASP A 84 -15.84 -0.67 26.40
CA ASP A 84 -16.10 -1.02 27.80
C ASP A 84 -15.57 -2.41 28.14
N GLY A 85 -15.07 -2.55 29.36
CA GLY A 85 -14.59 -3.82 29.90
C GLY A 85 -13.29 -4.31 29.26
N TYR A 86 -13.10 -5.63 29.33
CA TYR A 86 -11.88 -6.30 28.86
C TYR A 86 -12.07 -6.88 27.45
N ARG A 87 -11.05 -6.73 26.61
CA ARG A 87 -10.97 -7.36 25.29
C ARG A 87 -9.64 -8.10 25.14
N ARG A 88 -9.66 -9.17 24.35
CA ARG A 88 -8.42 -9.85 23.93
C ARG A 88 -7.64 -8.91 23.01
N VAL A 89 -6.33 -8.85 23.16
CA VAL A 89 -5.46 -8.04 22.28
C VAL A 89 -5.64 -8.44 20.81
N SER A 90 -5.74 -9.74 20.53
CA SER A 90 -6.01 -10.28 19.19
C SER A 90 -7.40 -9.97 18.61
N SER A 91 -8.31 -9.39 19.41
CA SER A 91 -9.64 -8.94 18.95
C SER A 91 -9.68 -7.45 18.58
N LEU A 92 -8.56 -6.74 18.77
CA LEU A 92 -8.42 -5.36 18.33
C LEU A 92 -8.25 -5.31 16.80
N PRO A 93 -8.67 -4.21 16.13
CA PRO A 93 -8.50 -4.06 14.69
C PRO A 93 -7.04 -4.07 14.24
N VAL A 94 -6.12 -3.77 15.17
CA VAL A 94 -4.68 -3.86 15.00
C VAL A 94 -4.03 -4.24 16.31
N PHE A 95 -3.06 -5.14 16.25
CA PHE A 95 -2.32 -5.57 17.43
C PHE A 95 -0.93 -6.12 17.06
N PRO A 96 0.05 -6.14 17.99
CA PRO A 96 1.36 -6.71 17.71
C PRO A 96 1.29 -8.20 17.42
N ILE A 97 2.02 -8.65 16.40
CA ILE A 97 2.00 -10.08 15.99
C ILE A 97 2.50 -11.03 17.09
N SER A 98 3.25 -10.51 18.07
CA SER A 98 3.74 -11.26 19.23
C SER A 98 2.63 -11.78 20.15
N PHE A 99 1.39 -11.30 19.97
CA PHE A 99 0.21 -11.81 20.69
C PHE A 99 -0.51 -12.94 19.95
N LEU A 100 0.00 -13.37 18.79
CA LEU A 100 -0.51 -14.56 18.09
C LEU A 100 0.03 -15.83 18.76
N GLU A 101 -0.80 -16.87 18.81
CA GLU A 101 -0.42 -18.18 19.38
C GLU A 101 0.75 -18.83 18.60
N ASP A 102 0.78 -18.64 17.29
CA ASP A 102 1.84 -19.14 16.39
C ASP A 102 2.35 -18.02 15.48
N GLU A 103 3.21 -17.17 16.03
CA GLU A 103 3.84 -16.06 15.30
C GLU A 103 4.67 -16.54 14.11
N ALA A 104 5.34 -17.69 14.23
CA ALA A 104 6.22 -18.22 13.19
C ALA A 104 5.43 -18.67 11.95
N SER A 105 4.36 -19.46 12.15
CA SER A 105 3.48 -19.89 11.06
C SER A 105 2.76 -18.71 10.42
N TYR A 106 2.30 -17.74 11.22
CA TYR A 106 1.69 -16.52 10.72
C TYR A 106 2.65 -15.77 9.78
N LYS A 107 3.88 -15.48 10.25
CA LYS A 107 4.91 -14.80 9.44
C LYS A 107 5.20 -15.55 8.16
N ALA A 108 5.40 -16.87 8.24
CA ALA A 108 5.65 -17.69 7.05
C ALA A 108 4.53 -17.58 6.02
N SER A 109 3.26 -17.61 6.45
CA SER A 109 2.13 -17.49 5.52
C SER A 109 2.02 -16.10 4.88
N ILE A 110 2.36 -15.04 5.63
CA ILE A 110 2.32 -13.66 5.13
C ILE A 110 3.48 -13.43 4.15
N VAL A 111 4.68 -13.95 4.45
CA VAL A 111 5.84 -13.89 3.55
C VAL A 111 5.54 -14.63 2.24
N GLU A 112 4.97 -15.84 2.29
CA GLU A 112 4.59 -16.59 1.08
C GLU A 112 3.59 -15.80 0.22
N ARG A 113 2.61 -15.14 0.85
CA ARG A 113 1.67 -14.24 0.17
C ARG A 113 2.39 -13.03 -0.43
N GLY A 114 3.35 -12.46 0.28
CA GLY A 114 4.22 -11.39 -0.21
C GLY A 114 5.06 -11.79 -1.42
N ARG A 115 5.48 -13.06 -1.50
CA ARG A 115 6.15 -13.62 -2.69
C ARG A 115 5.20 -13.72 -3.89
N VAL A 116 3.92 -14.01 -3.66
CA VAL A 116 2.90 -13.94 -4.73
C VAL A 116 2.71 -12.49 -5.18
N PHE A 117 2.59 -11.54 -4.26
CA PHE A 117 2.54 -10.11 -4.58
C PHE A 117 3.75 -9.69 -5.42
N GLU A 118 4.96 -10.10 -5.02
CA GLU A 118 6.20 -9.81 -5.72
C GLU A 118 6.17 -10.28 -7.18
N GLN A 119 5.68 -11.51 -7.41
CA GLN A 119 5.56 -12.12 -8.73
C GLN A 119 4.50 -11.45 -9.61
N LEU A 120 3.46 -10.88 -9.00
CA LEU A 120 2.37 -10.20 -9.70
C LEU A 120 2.67 -8.73 -10.06
N ARG A 121 3.85 -8.20 -9.68
CA ARG A 121 4.32 -6.89 -10.16
C ARG A 121 4.58 -6.93 -11.66
N GLY A 122 4.34 -5.82 -12.35
CA GLY A 122 4.43 -5.72 -13.81
C GLY A 122 3.10 -6.00 -14.51
N TYR A 123 3.18 -6.68 -15.66
CA TYR A 123 2.03 -7.01 -16.52
C TYR A 123 1.81 -8.52 -16.60
N HIS A 124 0.62 -8.97 -16.23
CA HIS A 124 0.24 -10.38 -16.30
C HIS A 124 -1.12 -10.57 -16.96
N PHE A 125 -1.26 -11.64 -17.75
CA PHE A 125 -2.52 -12.09 -18.31
C PHE A 125 -2.79 -13.52 -17.87
N MET A 126 -3.84 -13.74 -17.07
CA MET A 126 -4.08 -15.03 -16.45
C MET A 126 -5.57 -15.34 -16.26
N ASP A 127 -5.91 -16.63 -16.25
CA ASP A 127 -7.22 -17.13 -15.87
C ASP A 127 -7.34 -17.13 -14.33
N VAL A 128 -8.35 -16.46 -13.78
CA VAL A 128 -8.58 -16.37 -12.32
C VAL A 128 -9.98 -16.87 -12.00
N ASN A 129 -10.06 -17.65 -10.91
CA ASN A 129 -11.31 -18.03 -10.27
C ASN A 129 -11.23 -17.67 -8.79
N GLY A 130 -11.99 -16.67 -8.35
CA GLY A 130 -11.90 -16.13 -7.01
C GLY A 130 -12.90 -15.01 -6.73
N VAL A 131 -12.51 -14.07 -5.86
CA VAL A 131 -13.33 -12.91 -5.47
C VAL A 131 -12.57 -11.63 -5.81
N ARG A 132 -13.22 -10.75 -6.57
CA ARG A 132 -12.73 -9.39 -6.83
C ARG A 132 -13.30 -8.44 -5.80
N ILE A 133 -12.46 -7.61 -5.22
CA ILE A 133 -12.84 -6.49 -4.35
C ILE A 133 -12.71 -5.19 -5.14
N SER A 134 -13.79 -4.43 -5.26
CA SER A 134 -13.77 -3.11 -5.91
C SER A 134 -13.91 -2.02 -4.85
N VAL A 135 -13.01 -1.04 -4.91
CA VAL A 135 -12.88 0.06 -3.95
C VAL A 135 -13.27 1.42 -4.53
N GLU A 136 -13.89 1.43 -5.72
CA GLU A 136 -14.33 2.66 -6.42
C GLU A 136 -15.54 3.33 -5.74
N GLY A 137 -16.28 2.59 -4.91
CA GLY A 137 -17.45 3.07 -4.18
C GLY A 137 -17.16 3.54 -2.76
N LYS A 138 -18.20 4.00 -2.05
CA LYS A 138 -18.11 4.37 -0.63
C LYS A 138 -17.66 3.22 0.27
N GLU A 139 -18.03 2.00 -0.11
CA GLU A 139 -17.72 0.76 0.61
C GLU A 139 -17.12 -0.25 -0.38
N PRO A 140 -16.15 -1.07 0.06
CA PRO A 140 -15.62 -2.15 -0.76
C PRO A 140 -16.71 -3.15 -1.15
N VAL A 141 -16.82 -3.46 -2.45
CA VAL A 141 -17.79 -4.44 -2.97
C VAL A 141 -17.08 -5.70 -3.42
N GLN A 142 -17.45 -6.83 -2.85
CA GLN A 142 -16.94 -8.15 -3.23
C GLN A 142 -17.84 -8.80 -4.29
N ARG A 143 -17.24 -9.34 -5.36
CA ARG A 143 -17.96 -10.13 -6.37
C ARG A 143 -17.15 -11.35 -6.81
N PRO A 144 -17.77 -12.52 -7.02
CA PRO A 144 -17.09 -13.67 -7.60
C PRO A 144 -16.64 -13.34 -9.02
N ILE A 145 -15.47 -13.85 -9.40
CA ILE A 145 -14.89 -13.72 -10.74
C ILE A 145 -14.37 -15.09 -11.19
N ALA A 146 -14.70 -15.47 -12.41
CA ALA A 146 -14.20 -16.67 -13.07
C ALA A 146 -13.92 -16.31 -14.54
N SER A 147 -12.82 -15.59 -14.77
CA SER A 147 -12.50 -15.02 -16.08
C SER A 147 -11.00 -14.80 -16.25
N ARG A 148 -10.60 -14.48 -17.47
CA ARG A 148 -9.28 -13.92 -17.75
C ARG A 148 -9.21 -12.49 -17.22
N VAL A 149 -8.08 -12.15 -16.60
CA VAL A 149 -7.81 -10.81 -16.08
C VAL A 149 -6.43 -10.36 -16.53
N TYR A 150 -6.31 -9.04 -16.69
CA TYR A 150 -5.02 -8.37 -16.78
C TYR A 150 -4.68 -7.82 -15.39
N ILE A 151 -3.51 -8.15 -14.88
CA ILE A 151 -2.95 -7.56 -13.66
C ILE A 151 -1.87 -6.60 -14.13
N ASP A 152 -2.19 -5.30 -14.10
CA ASP A 152 -1.28 -4.24 -14.49
C ASP A 152 -1.67 -2.94 -13.78
N ALA A 153 -0.90 -2.60 -12.74
CA ALA A 153 -1.13 -1.36 -12.00
C ALA A 153 -0.83 -0.11 -12.84
N CYS A 154 0.17 -0.14 -13.73
CA CYS A 154 0.48 1.03 -14.57
C CYS A 154 -0.66 1.30 -15.55
N ALA A 155 -1.14 0.27 -16.25
CA ALA A 155 -2.27 0.40 -17.16
C ALA A 155 -3.54 0.80 -16.40
N TYR A 156 -3.77 0.27 -15.19
CA TYR A 156 -4.88 0.70 -14.35
C TYR A 156 -4.85 2.20 -14.06
N TYR A 157 -3.75 2.73 -13.53
CA TYR A 157 -3.64 4.16 -13.22
C TYR A 157 -3.74 5.03 -14.48
N THR A 158 -3.06 4.66 -15.57
CA THR A 158 -3.07 5.43 -16.82
C THR A 158 -4.42 5.40 -17.54
N SER A 159 -5.09 4.24 -17.62
CA SER A 159 -6.36 4.10 -18.36
C SER A 159 -7.57 4.62 -17.60
N CYS A 160 -7.52 4.61 -16.26
CA CYS A 160 -8.59 5.13 -15.41
C CYS A 160 -8.42 6.61 -15.07
N ASP A 161 -7.40 7.30 -15.60
CA ASP A 161 -7.05 8.68 -15.26
C ASP A 161 -6.89 8.91 -13.73
N ILE A 162 -6.26 7.93 -13.07
CA ILE A 162 -6.00 7.96 -11.63
C ILE A 162 -4.53 8.30 -11.40
N VAL A 163 -4.27 9.32 -10.58
CA VAL A 163 -2.90 9.67 -10.17
C VAL A 163 -2.28 8.48 -9.43
N LYS A 164 -1.14 7.98 -9.94
CA LYS A 164 -0.38 6.91 -9.29
C LYS A 164 -0.05 7.33 -7.85
N PRO A 165 -0.25 6.45 -6.85
CA PRO A 165 0.12 6.78 -5.48
C PRO A 165 1.63 7.00 -5.39
N HIS A 166 2.02 8.02 -4.64
CA HIS A 166 3.41 8.21 -4.28
C HIS A 166 3.82 7.15 -3.26
N LEU A 167 4.86 6.40 -3.60
CA LEU A 167 5.48 5.42 -2.71
C LEU A 167 6.87 5.91 -2.31
N GLU A 168 7.15 5.92 -1.02
CA GLU A 168 8.48 6.22 -0.46
C GLU A 168 9.45 5.10 -0.85
N LEU A 169 10.70 5.45 -1.15
CA LEU A 169 11.68 4.48 -1.62
C LEU A 169 12.04 3.48 -0.52
N LEU A 170 12.15 2.21 -0.90
CA LEU A 170 12.72 1.20 -0.03
C LEU A 170 14.19 1.53 0.22
N PRO A 171 14.70 1.36 1.46
CA PRO A 171 16.13 1.45 1.72
C PRO A 171 16.85 0.47 0.80
N GLN A 172 17.78 0.96 -0.02
CA GLN A 172 18.65 0.08 -0.77
C GLN A 172 19.55 -0.61 0.24
N THR A 173 19.61 -1.95 0.20
CA THR A 173 20.73 -2.65 0.79
C THR A 173 21.93 -2.30 -0.06
N GLU A 174 22.63 -1.23 0.32
CA GLU A 174 23.97 -0.98 -0.21
C GLU A 174 24.80 -2.20 0.19
N ASP A 175 25.13 -3.05 -0.79
CA ASP A 175 26.27 -3.93 -0.66
C ASP A 175 27.46 -3.01 -0.37
N ILE A 176 27.95 -3.04 0.86
CA ILE A 176 29.14 -2.30 1.28
C ILE A 176 30.30 -2.87 0.47
N GLN A 177 30.55 -2.32 -0.71
CA GLN A 177 31.81 -2.41 -1.38
C GLN A 177 32.67 -1.27 -0.84
N ASP A 178 33.49 -1.61 0.15
CA ASP A 178 34.60 -0.79 0.60
C ASP A 178 35.49 -0.43 -0.61
N THR A 179 35.35 0.78 -1.11
CA THR A 179 36.39 1.45 -1.88
C THR A 179 36.58 2.87 -1.37
N GLU A 180 37.58 3.03 -0.52
CA GLU A 180 38.21 4.32 -0.26
C GLU A 180 38.84 4.87 -1.55
N ALA A 181 38.51 6.11 -1.93
CA ALA A 181 39.45 7.05 -2.54
C ALA A 181 38.85 8.47 -2.70
N THR A 182 39.33 9.38 -1.86
CA THR A 182 39.97 10.66 -2.19
C THR A 182 39.23 11.73 -3.04
N ILE A 183 38.80 12.77 -2.34
CA ILE A 183 38.97 14.24 -2.55
C ILE A 183 39.02 14.78 -3.99
N GLY A 184 38.08 15.68 -4.29
CA GLY A 184 38.21 16.74 -5.28
C GLY A 184 37.22 17.89 -4.99
N ASN A 185 37.73 19.02 -4.49
CA ASN A 185 37.05 20.31 -4.45
C ASN A 185 37.12 20.98 -5.83
N GLU A 186 36.09 21.77 -6.17
CA GLU A 186 36.04 22.96 -7.05
C GLU A 186 34.55 23.12 -7.44
N ASP A 187 33.78 24.08 -6.92
CA ASP A 187 33.77 25.54 -7.08
C ASP A 187 32.62 25.99 -8.02
N ASP A 188 31.92 27.02 -7.54
CA ASP A 188 31.13 28.04 -8.23
C ASP A 188 29.70 27.77 -8.79
N LYS A 189 28.72 28.42 -8.11
CA LYS A 189 27.72 29.44 -8.56
C LYS A 189 26.83 29.10 -9.79
N GLU A 190 25.55 29.45 -9.88
CA GLU A 190 24.87 30.73 -9.63
C GLU A 190 23.37 30.55 -9.32
N ASP A 191 22.84 31.52 -8.58
CA ASP A 191 21.43 31.78 -8.26
C ASP A 191 20.60 32.29 -9.46
N ASP A 192 19.32 31.93 -9.42
CA ASP A 192 18.10 32.63 -9.84
C ASP A 192 18.18 33.91 -10.70
N LYS A 193 17.33 33.97 -11.75
CA LYS A 193 16.29 35.01 -11.98
C LYS A 193 15.48 34.77 -13.26
N GLU A 194 14.15 34.66 -13.14
CA GLU A 194 13.08 35.64 -13.52
C GLU A 194 12.72 35.62 -15.03
N ASP A 195 11.51 35.18 -15.34
CA ASP A 195 10.33 35.97 -15.77
C ASP A 195 10.21 36.18 -17.29
N ASP A 196 9.11 35.72 -17.89
CA ASP A 196 8.08 36.60 -18.49
C ASP A 196 7.08 35.85 -19.41
N LYS A 197 5.79 36.10 -19.14
CA LYS A 197 4.64 36.42 -20.05
C LYS A 197 4.11 35.33 -21.01
N GLU A 198 2.85 34.87 -20.83
CA GLU A 198 1.58 35.47 -21.30
C GLU A 198 1.47 35.58 -22.84
N ASP A 199 0.58 34.78 -23.46
CA ASP A 199 -0.65 35.29 -24.11
C ASP A 199 -1.42 34.18 -24.89
N ASP A 200 -2.71 34.09 -24.57
CA ASP A 200 -3.91 33.91 -25.40
C ASP A 200 -3.86 33.13 -26.74
N LYS A 201 -4.83 32.20 -26.94
CA LYS A 201 -6.09 32.48 -27.67
C LYS A 201 -6.95 31.23 -27.93
N GLU A 202 -8.26 31.42 -27.69
CA GLU A 202 -9.45 31.06 -28.51
C GLU A 202 -9.61 29.58 -28.93
N ASP A 203 -10.58 28.85 -28.37
CA ASP A 203 -12.03 28.82 -28.70
C ASP A 203 -12.30 28.25 -30.11
N ASP A 204 -12.83 27.02 -30.17
CA ASP A 204 -13.83 26.69 -31.19
C ASP A 204 -14.73 25.52 -30.74
N SER A 205 -16.03 25.84 -30.75
CA SER A 205 -17.21 24.96 -30.74
C SER A 205 -17.21 23.99 -31.93
N GLU A 206 -17.90 22.84 -31.95
CA GLU A 206 -19.34 22.60 -32.17
C GLU A 206 -19.58 21.08 -32.04
N ASP A 207 -20.52 20.59 -31.22
CA ASP A 207 -21.90 20.15 -31.55
C ASP A 207 -22.09 19.15 -32.72
N TYR A 208 -22.53 17.91 -32.43
CA TYR A 208 -23.83 17.34 -32.86
C TYR A 208 -23.90 15.79 -32.80
N SER A 209 -24.90 15.35 -32.04
CA SER A 209 -25.86 14.27 -32.33
C SER A 209 -25.49 12.78 -32.19
N ASP A 210 -26.28 12.19 -31.30
CA ASP A 210 -26.71 10.80 -31.15
C ASP A 210 -27.18 10.13 -32.47
N SER A 211 -26.73 8.90 -32.71
CA SER A 211 -27.58 7.90 -33.36
C SER A 211 -27.26 6.47 -32.92
N LYS A 212 -28.28 5.82 -32.34
CA LYS A 212 -28.38 4.37 -32.18
C LYS A 212 -28.45 3.69 -33.55
N ALA A 213 -27.57 2.73 -33.79
CA ALA A 213 -27.84 1.64 -34.73
C ALA A 213 -27.21 0.33 -34.24
N SER A 214 -28.04 -0.70 -34.25
CA SER A 214 -27.76 -2.08 -33.89
C SER A 214 -27.20 -2.85 -35.09
N ARG A 215 -26.37 -3.86 -34.79
CA ARG A 215 -26.09 -5.12 -35.53
C ARG A 215 -24.73 -5.31 -36.23
N ASP A 216 -24.28 -6.54 -36.04
CA ASP A 216 -23.34 -7.38 -36.77
C ASP A 216 -21.83 -7.23 -36.49
N PHE A 217 -21.38 -8.04 -35.52
CA PHE A 217 -19.98 -8.31 -35.19
C PHE A 217 -19.34 -9.20 -36.29
N ARG A 218 -19.05 -8.60 -37.44
CA ARG A 218 -18.09 -9.13 -38.39
C ARG A 218 -16.74 -8.51 -38.02
N SER A 219 -15.74 -9.33 -37.70
CA SER A 219 -14.38 -8.89 -37.40
C SER A 219 -13.82 -8.12 -38.61
N THR A 220 -13.96 -6.80 -38.57
CA THR A 220 -13.27 -5.89 -39.47
C THR A 220 -11.98 -5.52 -38.77
N VAL A 221 -10.85 -5.99 -39.32
CA VAL A 221 -9.51 -5.57 -38.90
C VAL A 221 -9.42 -4.07 -39.14
N ILE A 222 -9.53 -3.28 -38.08
CA ILE A 222 -9.24 -1.84 -38.13
C ILE A 222 -7.74 -1.73 -38.33
N ARG A 223 -7.32 -1.34 -39.54
CA ARG A 223 -5.94 -0.96 -39.80
C ARG A 223 -5.75 0.42 -39.19
N VAL A 224 -5.01 0.49 -38.11
CA VAL A 224 -4.53 1.76 -37.55
C VAL A 224 -3.42 2.23 -38.50
N GLU A 225 -3.60 3.41 -39.10
CA GLU A 225 -2.56 4.04 -39.90
C GLU A 225 -1.56 4.72 -38.95
N ASP A 226 -0.26 4.45 -39.15
CA ASP A 226 0.81 5.01 -38.34
C ASP A 226 0.89 6.53 -38.56
N ASN A 227 0.38 7.31 -37.61
CA ASN A 227 0.53 8.75 -37.64
C ASN A 227 1.97 9.10 -37.22
N ALA A 228 2.77 9.58 -38.17
CA ALA A 228 4.21 9.85 -38.00
C ALA A 228 4.56 11.00 -37.03
N THR A 229 3.58 11.48 -36.25
CA THR A 229 3.74 12.54 -35.25
C THR A 229 3.49 12.06 -33.82
N ASP A 230 3.20 10.78 -33.62
CA ASP A 230 3.03 10.22 -32.28
C ASP A 230 4.36 10.30 -31.54
N LYS A 231 4.38 11.10 -30.45
CA LYS A 231 5.40 10.99 -29.41
C LYS A 231 5.51 9.50 -29.09
N ARG A 232 6.70 8.92 -29.27
CA ARG A 232 6.97 7.50 -28.96
C ARG A 232 6.20 7.10 -27.70
N PRO A 233 5.58 5.91 -27.64
CA PRO A 233 4.92 5.45 -26.41
C PRO A 233 5.90 5.70 -25.27
N VAL A 234 5.46 6.49 -24.29
CA VAL A 234 6.29 6.82 -23.12
C VAL A 234 6.90 5.52 -22.63
N GLU A 235 8.23 5.46 -22.64
CA GLU A 235 8.95 4.23 -22.34
C GLU A 235 8.52 3.77 -20.95
N ARG A 236 7.95 2.57 -20.88
CA ARG A 236 7.48 1.99 -19.63
C ARG A 236 8.70 1.57 -18.82
N VAL A 237 9.03 2.36 -17.80
CA VAL A 237 10.10 2.04 -16.86
C VAL A 237 9.49 1.35 -15.65
N GLU A 238 9.96 0.15 -15.34
CA GLU A 238 9.56 -0.60 -14.15
C GLU A 238 10.78 -1.06 -13.38
N ASN A 239 10.75 -0.86 -12.06
CA ASN A 239 11.74 -1.41 -11.15
C ASN A 239 11.17 -2.65 -10.44
N LEU A 240 11.57 -3.82 -10.94
CA LEU A 240 11.18 -5.13 -10.42
C LEU A 240 12.26 -5.75 -9.54
N ALA A 241 13.06 -4.94 -8.83
CA ALA A 241 14.05 -5.45 -7.88
C ALA A 241 13.41 -6.45 -6.90
N PRO A 242 14.11 -7.56 -6.60
CA PRO A 242 13.58 -8.58 -5.72
C PRO A 242 13.38 -8.02 -4.30
N LEU A 243 12.32 -8.49 -3.64
CA LEU A 243 11.99 -8.12 -2.28
C LEU A 243 12.68 -9.06 -1.30
N THR A 244 13.13 -8.50 -0.17
CA THR A 244 13.60 -9.30 0.96
C THR A 244 12.42 -9.98 1.66
N ASP A 245 12.67 -10.97 2.53
CA ASP A 245 11.61 -11.61 3.32
C ASP A 245 10.90 -10.60 4.23
N GLU A 246 11.62 -9.64 4.81
CA GLU A 246 11.03 -8.56 5.61
C GLU A 246 10.11 -7.66 4.77
N GLN A 247 10.49 -7.41 3.52
CA GLN A 247 9.66 -6.64 2.60
C GLN A 247 8.42 -7.44 2.17
N CYS A 248 8.58 -8.74 1.89
CA CYS A 248 7.46 -9.64 1.61
C CYS A 248 6.50 -9.75 2.80
N LEU A 249 7.01 -9.75 4.03
CA LEU A 249 6.20 -9.73 5.25
C LEU A 249 5.30 -8.49 5.32
N LEU A 250 5.77 -7.35 4.81
CA LEU A 250 5.02 -6.08 4.80
C LEU A 250 4.27 -5.81 3.50
N ALA A 251 4.39 -6.69 2.50
CA ALA A 251 3.74 -6.54 1.21
C ALA A 251 2.23 -6.77 1.33
N THR A 252 1.45 -5.92 0.68
CA THR A 252 0.00 -6.09 0.70
C THR A 252 -0.46 -7.28 -0.14
N PRO A 253 -1.59 -7.93 0.27
CA PRO A 253 -2.30 -8.87 -0.58
C PRO A 253 -2.76 -8.25 -1.91
#